data_AF-A0AAE1QT66-F1
#
_entry.id   AF-A0AAE1QT66-F1
#
_cell.length_a   1.000
_cell.length_b   1.000
_cell.length_c   1.000
_cell.angle_alpha   90.00
_cell.angle_beta   90.00
_cell.angle_gamma   90.00
#
_symmetry.space_group_name_H-M   'P 1'
#
loop_
_entity.id
_entity.type
_entity.pdbx_description
1 polymer ?
#
loop_
_entity_poly.entity_id
_entity_poly.type
_entity_poly.pdbx_seq_one_letter_code
_entity_poly.pdbx_strand_id
1 'polypeptide(L)'
;MPICLPAEKENLCLYGLPNETWEVNLPVEEVPPELPEPALGINFARDGMQEKDWLSLVAVHSDSWLLSVAFYFGARFGFGKSESYFRGDTEIFGEIIHAYRKRLFQMINDLPTVFEVVTGAAKQARDAAHNNSSKSKSSGKFRQSEPQHKGVKMSPRKEEDESGEEVEEKDEHGATLCGACGDNYGQDEFWICCDVCEKWFHGKCVKITPAKAEHIKQYKCPSCSNKRARV
;
A
#
# COMPACT_ATOMS: atom_id res chain seq x y z
N MET A 1 -9.99 8.22 30.02
CA MET A 1 -8.76 8.21 30.85
C MET A 1 -7.59 8.46 29.91
N PRO A 2 -6.61 9.33 30.24
CA PRO A 2 -5.44 9.49 29.40
C PRO A 2 -4.65 8.17 29.39
N ILE A 3 -4.37 7.66 28.20
CA ILE A 3 -3.51 6.50 28.01
C ILE A 3 -2.09 6.97 28.26
N CYS A 4 -1.54 6.68 29.44
CA CYS A 4 -0.10 6.83 29.67
C CYS A 4 0.64 5.75 28.88
N LEU A 5 0.86 5.98 27.58
CA LEU A 5 1.80 5.20 26.78
C LEU A 5 3.21 5.42 27.34
N PRO A 6 3.87 4.46 27.99
CA PRO A 6 5.21 4.71 28.48
C PRO A 6 6.13 4.95 27.28
N ALA A 7 6.86 6.06 27.26
CA ALA A 7 7.88 6.31 26.23
C ALA A 7 9.07 5.34 26.36
N GLU A 8 9.23 4.71 27.52
CA GLU A 8 10.38 3.86 27.86
C GLU A 8 10.14 2.34 27.69
N LYS A 9 9.13 1.92 26.94
CA LYS A 9 8.88 0.49 26.65
C LYS A 9 8.68 0.24 25.16
N GLU A 10 8.88 -1.03 24.82
CA GLU A 10 8.69 -1.76 23.55
C GLU A 10 7.73 -1.13 22.52
N ASN A 11 7.92 -1.45 21.24
CA ASN A 11 7.21 -0.80 20.12
C ASN A 11 5.69 -1.07 20.15
N LEU A 12 4.91 -0.15 20.71
CA LEU A 12 3.45 -0.31 20.85
C LEU A 12 2.70 0.01 19.57
N CYS A 13 1.56 -0.65 19.41
CA CYS A 13 0.61 -0.51 18.31
C CYS A 13 -0.79 -0.14 18.82
N LEU A 14 -1.56 0.61 18.03
CA LEU A 14 -2.98 0.85 18.30
C LEU A 14 -3.84 -0.09 17.44
N TYR A 15 -4.70 -0.88 18.09
CA TYR A 15 -5.63 -1.79 17.44
C TYR A 15 -7.07 -1.32 17.65
N GLY A 16 -7.87 -1.38 16.59
CA GLY A 16 -9.32 -1.22 16.62
C GLY A 16 -10.01 -2.56 16.41
N LEU A 17 -10.96 -2.89 17.28
CA LEU A 17 -11.68 -4.16 17.27
C LEU A 17 -13.11 -3.99 16.70
N PRO A 18 -13.69 -5.03 16.07
CA PRO A 18 -15.04 -4.94 15.48
C PRO A 18 -16.18 -4.64 16.47
N ASN A 19 -15.94 -4.81 17.77
CA ASN A 19 -16.88 -4.51 18.86
C ASN A 19 -16.81 -3.03 19.30
N GLU A 20 -16.25 -2.15 18.47
CA GLU A 20 -16.09 -0.71 18.73
C GLU A 20 -15.17 -0.38 19.92
N THR A 21 -14.33 -1.34 20.34
CA THR A 21 -13.28 -1.11 21.33
C THR A 21 -11.92 -0.97 20.68
N TRP A 22 -10.95 -0.45 21.43
CA TRP A 22 -9.57 -0.31 20.98
C TRP A 22 -8.62 -0.76 22.09
N GLU A 23 -7.42 -1.16 21.70
CA GLU A 23 -6.36 -1.56 22.62
C GLU A 23 -5.01 -1.04 22.14
N VAL A 24 -4.10 -0.77 23.08
CA VAL A 24 -2.70 -0.49 22.77
C VAL A 24 -1.86 -1.62 23.31
N ASN A 25 -1.20 -2.35 22.42
CA ASN A 25 -0.49 -3.57 22.74
C ASN A 25 0.75 -3.75 21.87
N LEU A 26 1.57 -4.76 22.18
CA LEU A 26 2.68 -5.18 21.34
C LEU A 26 2.17 -5.77 20.01
N PRO A 27 2.98 -5.75 18.94
CA PRO A 27 2.69 -6.51 17.73
C PRO A 27 2.49 -7.99 18.07
N VAL A 28 1.63 -8.64 17.29
CA VAL A 28 1.35 -10.07 17.45
C VAL A 28 2.60 -10.87 17.06
N GLU A 29 3.03 -11.81 17.91
CA GLU A 29 4.23 -12.63 17.65
C GLU A 29 4.01 -13.79 16.65
N GLU A 30 2.78 -14.00 16.19
CA GLU A 30 2.43 -15.11 15.30
C GLU A 30 3.01 -14.92 13.88
N VAL A 31 3.64 -15.97 13.36
CA VAL A 31 4.28 -15.97 12.03
C VAL A 31 3.65 -17.03 11.12
N PRO A 32 3.05 -16.65 9.97
CA PRO A 32 2.70 -15.30 9.55
C PRO A 32 1.48 -14.75 10.31
N PRO A 33 1.38 -13.43 10.52
CA PRO A 33 0.23 -12.84 11.21
C PRO A 33 -1.06 -13.03 10.40
N GLU A 34 -2.18 -13.24 11.10
CA GLU A 34 -3.47 -13.46 10.44
C GLU A 34 -4.06 -12.21 9.78
N LEU A 35 -3.72 -11.02 10.28
CA LEU A 35 -4.21 -9.73 9.80
C LEU A 35 -3.02 -8.79 9.49
N PRO A 36 -3.22 -7.78 8.62
CA PRO A 36 -2.23 -6.72 8.45
C PRO A 36 -1.90 -6.06 9.79
N GLU A 37 -0.63 -5.74 10.02
CA GLU A 37 -0.18 -5.11 11.25
C GLU A 37 -0.36 -3.59 11.20
N PRO A 38 -0.79 -2.96 12.32
CA PRO A 38 -0.83 -1.51 12.45
C PRO A 38 0.59 -0.92 12.58
N ALA A 39 0.69 0.41 12.60
CA ALA A 39 1.98 1.07 12.77
C ALA A 39 2.60 0.76 14.14
N LEU A 40 3.85 0.28 14.11
CA LEU A 40 4.64 -0.02 15.30
C LEU A 40 5.29 1.24 15.87
N GLY A 41 5.39 1.30 17.20
CA GLY A 41 6.17 2.32 17.89
C GLY A 41 5.47 3.68 17.97
N ILE A 42 4.14 3.72 18.00
CA ILE A 42 3.38 4.98 18.12
C ILE A 42 3.75 5.76 19.40
N ASN A 43 4.30 5.09 20.40
CA ASN A 43 4.71 5.66 21.67
C ASN A 43 6.04 6.45 21.61
N PHE A 44 6.94 6.21 20.65
CA PHE A 44 8.24 6.91 20.59
C PHE A 44 8.11 8.36 20.14
N ALA A 45 7.23 8.63 19.18
CA ALA A 45 7.05 9.98 18.67
C ALA A 45 6.24 10.88 19.62
N ARG A 46 5.56 10.29 20.62
CA ARG A 46 4.57 10.99 21.45
C ARG A 46 5.15 12.20 22.18
N ASP A 47 6.30 12.03 22.83
CA ASP A 47 6.89 13.07 23.69
C ASP A 47 7.80 14.02 22.88
N GLY A 48 8.07 13.70 21.61
CA GLY A 48 8.89 14.50 20.69
C GLY A 48 8.10 15.49 19.83
N MET A 49 6.77 15.55 19.94
CA MET A 49 5.91 16.41 19.11
C MET A 49 4.70 16.93 19.88
N GLN A 50 3.99 17.91 19.33
CA GLN A 50 2.75 18.40 19.93
C GLN A 50 1.69 17.30 19.93
N GLU A 51 0.92 17.19 21.02
CA GLU A 51 -0.11 16.15 21.19
C GLU A 51 -1.08 16.07 20.00
N LYS A 52 -1.51 17.22 19.47
CA LYS A 52 -2.38 17.29 18.29
C LYS A 52 -1.74 16.69 17.03
N ASP A 53 -0.43 16.88 16.86
CA ASP A 53 0.31 16.43 15.68
C ASP A 53 0.56 14.92 15.82
N TRP A 54 0.84 14.46 17.05
CA TRP A 54 0.95 13.04 17.38
C TRP A 54 -0.37 12.29 17.14
N LEU A 55 -1.50 12.82 17.64
CA LEU A 55 -2.82 12.24 17.41
C LEU A 55 -3.16 12.20 15.92
N SER A 56 -2.77 13.23 15.17
CA SER A 56 -2.95 13.28 13.72
C SER A 56 -2.12 12.21 13.00
N LEU A 57 -0.87 12.00 13.42
CA LEU A 57 0.00 10.95 12.89
C LEU A 57 -0.59 9.56 13.14
N VAL A 58 -1.01 9.28 14.38
CA VAL A 58 -1.65 8.01 14.77
C VAL A 58 -2.93 7.79 13.95
N ALA A 59 -3.71 8.85 13.72
CA ALA A 59 -4.94 8.77 12.91
C ALA A 59 -4.67 8.36 11.46
N VAL A 60 -3.68 8.96 10.79
CA VAL A 60 -3.31 8.61 9.39
C VAL A 60 -2.85 7.16 9.28
N HIS A 61 -2.06 6.68 10.24
CA HIS A 61 -1.64 5.29 10.28
C HIS A 61 -2.82 4.34 10.55
N SER A 62 -3.75 4.73 11.43
CA SER A 62 -4.97 3.96 11.71
C SER A 62 -5.87 3.87 10.48
N ASP A 63 -6.05 4.95 9.72
CA ASP A 63 -6.82 4.98 8.47
C ASP A 63 -6.23 3.99 7.44
N SER A 64 -4.90 4.01 7.28
CA SER A 64 -4.19 3.11 6.36
C SER A 64 -4.33 1.64 6.79
N TRP A 65 -4.24 1.38 8.09
CA TRP A 65 -4.39 0.04 8.65
C TRP A 65 -5.82 -0.51 8.47
N LEU A 66 -6.86 0.30 8.76
CA LEU A 66 -8.25 -0.08 8.55
C LEU A 66 -8.54 -0.43 7.08
N LEU A 67 -7.99 0.35 6.15
CA LEU A 67 -8.11 0.07 4.73
C LEU A 67 -7.45 -1.27 4.37
N SER A 68 -6.24 -1.53 4.90
CA SER A 68 -5.52 -2.79 4.70
C SER A 68 -6.32 -3.99 5.22
N VAL A 69 -6.85 -3.91 6.45
CA VAL A 69 -7.68 -4.95 7.06
C VAL A 69 -8.95 -5.21 6.25
N ALA A 70 -9.64 -4.15 5.81
CA ALA A 70 -10.86 -4.28 5.00
C ALA A 70 -10.60 -5.01 3.68
N PHE A 71 -9.52 -4.66 2.97
CA PHE A 71 -9.18 -5.29 1.70
C PHE A 71 -8.56 -6.68 1.87
N TYR A 72 -7.88 -6.96 2.98
CA TYR A 72 -7.46 -8.31 3.36
C TYR A 72 -8.68 -9.24 3.48
N PHE A 73 -9.70 -8.83 4.23
CA PHE A 73 -10.95 -9.60 4.33
C PHE A 73 -11.69 -9.69 3.00
N GLY A 74 -11.73 -8.61 2.21
CA GLY A 74 -12.29 -8.63 0.87
C GLY A 74 -11.65 -9.73 0.01
N ALA A 75 -10.32 -9.82 -0.01
CA ALA A 75 -9.60 -10.88 -0.72
C ALA A 75 -9.92 -12.27 -0.16
N ARG A 76 -9.98 -12.44 1.17
CA ARG A 76 -10.27 -13.72 1.83
C ARG A 76 -11.69 -14.23 1.57
N PHE A 77 -12.68 -13.34 1.50
CA PHE A 77 -14.07 -13.64 1.14
C PHE A 77 -14.29 -13.83 -0.36
N GLY A 78 -13.24 -13.79 -1.17
CA GLY A 78 -13.34 -14.11 -2.59
C GLY A 78 -13.62 -12.91 -3.48
N PHE A 79 -13.40 -11.66 -3.04
CA PHE A 79 -13.32 -10.52 -3.97
C PHE A 79 -12.17 -10.67 -4.98
N GLY A 80 -11.37 -11.73 -4.92
CA GLY A 80 -10.39 -12.10 -5.93
C GLY A 80 -10.24 -13.61 -6.18
N LYS A 81 -11.12 -14.48 -5.64
CA LYS A 81 -10.99 -15.92 -5.87
C LYS A 81 -11.91 -16.36 -7.00
N SER A 82 -11.26 -16.87 -8.05
CA SER A 82 -11.83 -17.73 -9.07
C SER A 82 -12.48 -18.94 -8.41
N GLU A 83 -13.80 -19.05 -8.51
CA GLU A 83 -14.40 -20.36 -8.45
C GLU A 83 -14.25 -20.96 -9.84
N SER A 84 -13.46 -22.04 -9.89
CA SER A 84 -13.11 -22.88 -11.02
C SER A 84 -14.30 -23.65 -11.61
N TYR A 85 -15.44 -22.98 -11.78
CA TYR A 85 -16.64 -23.46 -12.46
C TYR A 85 -17.26 -22.25 -13.12
N PHE A 86 -16.91 -21.95 -14.37
CA PHE A 86 -17.84 -21.59 -15.44
C PHE A 86 -17.01 -21.12 -16.65
N ARG A 87 -17.08 -21.96 -17.67
CA ARG A 87 -16.42 -21.79 -18.96
C ARG A 87 -17.18 -20.71 -19.74
N GLY A 88 -16.60 -19.52 -19.87
CA GLY A 88 -17.06 -18.47 -20.78
C GLY A 88 -16.97 -17.07 -20.16
N ASP A 89 -16.17 -16.20 -20.78
CA ASP A 89 -16.14 -14.74 -20.61
C ASP A 89 -15.34 -14.18 -19.41
N THR A 90 -14.02 -14.29 -19.50
CA THR A 90 -13.03 -13.66 -18.61
C THR A 90 -13.17 -12.13 -18.41
N GLU A 91 -13.89 -11.43 -19.30
CA GLU A 91 -14.11 -9.98 -19.19
C GLU A 91 -15.16 -9.61 -18.13
N ILE A 92 -16.25 -10.37 -18.02
CA ILE A 92 -17.37 -10.08 -17.08
C ILE A 92 -16.95 -10.30 -15.62
N PHE A 93 -16.04 -11.24 -15.36
CA PHE A 93 -15.60 -11.58 -14.00
C PHE A 93 -14.61 -10.59 -13.40
N GLY A 94 -13.71 -10.02 -14.22
CA GLY A 94 -12.85 -8.91 -13.80
C GLY A 94 -13.68 -7.70 -13.36
N GLU A 95 -14.76 -7.41 -14.06
CA GLU A 95 -15.70 -6.35 -13.70
C GLU A 95 -16.40 -6.60 -12.37
N ILE A 96 -16.79 -7.84 -12.05
CA ILE A 96 -17.46 -8.19 -10.77
C ILE A 96 -16.51 -8.00 -9.58
N ILE A 97 -15.28 -8.52 -9.67
CA ILE A 97 -14.25 -8.34 -8.65
C ILE A 97 -13.96 -6.84 -8.45
N HIS A 98 -13.80 -6.11 -9.55
CA HIS A 98 -13.59 -4.68 -9.52
C HIS A 98 -14.78 -3.94 -8.90
N ALA A 99 -16.02 -4.37 -9.18
CA ALA A 99 -17.23 -3.79 -8.63
C ALA A 99 -17.33 -3.97 -7.11
N TYR A 100 -16.99 -5.15 -6.57
CA TYR A 100 -17.00 -5.37 -5.12
C TYR A 100 -15.92 -4.54 -4.39
N ARG A 101 -14.69 -4.51 -4.94
CA ARG A 101 -13.61 -3.66 -4.41
C ARG A 101 -13.99 -2.17 -4.46
N LYS A 102 -14.57 -1.73 -5.57
CA LYS A 102 -15.04 -0.36 -5.76
C LYS A 102 -16.18 -0.01 -4.80
N ARG A 103 -17.14 -0.92 -4.61
CA ARG A 103 -18.26 -0.73 -3.68
C ARG A 103 -17.78 -0.64 -2.23
N LEU A 104 -16.86 -1.52 -1.82
CA LEU A 104 -16.24 -1.47 -0.50
C LEU A 104 -15.50 -0.14 -0.29
N PHE A 105 -14.68 0.26 -1.27
CA PHE A 105 -13.97 1.54 -1.22
C PHE A 105 -14.93 2.74 -1.13
N GLN A 106 -16.02 2.73 -1.89
CA GLN A 106 -17.03 3.78 -1.83
C GLN A 106 -17.65 3.87 -0.44
N MET A 107 -18.09 2.74 0.12
CA MET A 107 -18.69 2.70 1.47
C MET A 107 -17.72 3.19 2.55
N ILE A 108 -16.43 2.88 2.43
CA ILE A 108 -15.40 3.38 3.35
C ILE A 108 -15.25 4.90 3.21
N ASN A 109 -15.17 5.43 1.99
CA ASN A 109 -14.98 6.86 1.74
C ASN A 109 -16.24 7.72 1.96
N ASP A 110 -17.41 7.11 2.11
CA ASP A 110 -18.63 7.83 2.51
C ASP A 110 -18.56 8.26 4.00
N LEU A 111 -17.59 7.75 4.75
CA LEU A 111 -17.28 8.15 6.12
C LEU A 111 -16.07 9.09 6.15
N PRO A 112 -16.03 10.06 7.08
CA PRO A 112 -14.83 10.83 7.30
C PRO A 112 -13.71 9.93 7.83
N THR A 113 -12.47 10.21 7.43
CA THR A 113 -11.32 9.49 7.97
C THR A 113 -11.13 9.81 9.45
N VAL A 114 -10.42 8.94 10.18
CA VAL A 114 -10.05 9.21 11.58
C VAL A 114 -9.24 10.51 11.65
N PHE A 115 -8.35 10.74 10.68
CA PHE A 115 -7.59 11.99 10.59
C PHE A 115 -8.50 13.22 10.42
N GLU A 116 -9.51 13.18 9.55
CA GLU A 116 -10.44 14.29 9.35
C GLU A 116 -11.28 14.57 10.61
N VAL A 117 -11.62 13.52 11.37
CA VAL A 117 -12.33 13.66 12.65
C VAL A 117 -11.42 14.29 13.72
N VAL A 118 -10.19 13.80 13.86
CA VAL A 118 -9.21 14.27 14.85
C VAL A 118 -8.78 15.72 14.59
N THR A 119 -8.57 16.09 13.32
CA THR A 119 -8.18 17.45 12.93
C THR A 119 -9.37 18.41 12.83
N GLY A 120 -10.60 17.90 12.86
CA GLY A 120 -11.82 18.69 12.68
C GLY A 120 -12.11 19.08 11.23
N ALA A 121 -11.34 18.61 10.25
CA ALA A 121 -11.58 18.85 8.83
C ALA A 121 -12.94 18.28 8.34
N ALA A 122 -13.43 17.19 8.96
CA ALA A 122 -14.72 16.58 8.63
C ALA A 122 -15.92 17.54 8.81
N LYS A 123 -15.85 18.45 9.80
CA LYS A 123 -16.90 19.46 10.03
C LYS A 123 -16.88 20.56 8.96
N GLN A 124 -15.68 20.98 8.54
CA GLN A 124 -15.50 22.04 7.55
C GLN A 124 -16.03 21.66 6.16
N ALA A 125 -15.89 20.39 5.76
CA ALA A 125 -16.41 19.89 4.48
C ALA A 125 -17.95 19.88 4.42
N ARG A 126 -18.64 19.52 5.52
CA ARG A 126 -20.10 19.50 5.59
C ARG A 126 -20.71 20.91 5.66
N ASP A 127 -20.05 21.83 6.36
CA ASP A 127 -20.50 23.24 6.43
C ASP A 127 -20.27 23.98 5.09
N ALA A 128 -19.22 23.63 4.35
CA ALA A 128 -18.97 24.17 3.01
C ALA A 128 -20.01 23.70 1.98
N ALA A 129 -20.50 22.47 2.07
CA ALA A 129 -21.54 21.93 1.18
C ALA A 129 -22.90 22.60 1.38
N HIS A 130 -23.24 23.01 2.61
CA HIS A 130 -24.51 23.70 2.90
C HIS A 130 -24.54 25.18 2.48
N ASN A 131 -23.39 25.83 2.31
CA ASN A 131 -23.31 27.26 1.99
C ASN A 131 -23.30 27.59 0.49
N ASN A 132 -23.25 26.60 -0.41
CA ASN A 132 -23.14 26.85 -1.86
C ASN A 132 -24.47 27.13 -2.59
N SER A 133 -25.54 27.47 -1.85
CA SER A 133 -26.83 27.88 -2.39
C SER A 133 -27.03 29.41 -2.28
N SER A 134 -26.18 30.23 -2.92
CA SER A 134 -26.60 31.55 -3.43
C SER A 134 -25.55 32.29 -4.28
N LYS A 135 -25.86 32.35 -5.59
CA LYS A 135 -25.85 33.58 -6.41
C LYS A 135 -24.51 34.12 -7.01
N SER A 136 -24.20 33.57 -8.19
CA SER A 136 -23.85 34.24 -9.46
C SER A 136 -23.23 35.67 -9.53
N LYS A 137 -22.01 35.72 -10.11
CA LYS A 137 -21.47 36.61 -11.19
C LYS A 137 -21.64 38.14 -11.14
N SER A 138 -20.50 38.86 -11.26
CA SER A 138 -20.27 39.81 -12.36
C SER A 138 -18.80 40.24 -12.54
N SER A 139 -18.44 40.45 -13.80
CA SER A 139 -17.15 40.78 -14.43
C SER A 139 -16.60 42.20 -14.15
N GLY A 140 -15.28 42.39 -14.32
CA GLY A 140 -14.65 43.73 -14.44
C GLY A 140 -13.16 43.67 -14.80
N LYS A 141 -12.74 44.43 -15.81
CA LYS A 141 -11.43 44.44 -16.51
C LYS A 141 -10.64 45.74 -16.20
N PHE A 142 -9.32 45.74 -16.48
CA PHE A 142 -8.35 46.87 -16.68
C PHE A 142 -7.80 47.58 -15.41
N ARG A 143 -6.56 48.09 -15.27
CA ARG A 143 -5.34 48.46 -16.08
C ARG A 143 -4.14 48.54 -15.08
N GLN A 144 -2.94 47.98 -15.32
CA GLN A 144 -1.75 48.48 -16.03
C GLN A 144 -1.12 49.81 -15.55
N SER A 145 0.14 49.79 -15.07
CA SER A 145 1.28 50.66 -15.52
C SER A 145 2.54 50.59 -14.62
N GLU A 146 3.70 50.32 -15.25
CA GLU A 146 5.13 50.47 -14.84
C GLU A 146 5.62 51.93 -15.13
N PRO A 147 6.92 52.39 -15.08
CA PRO A 147 8.23 51.80 -14.67
C PRO A 147 9.27 52.78 -13.98
N GLN A 148 10.56 52.33 -13.88
CA GLN A 148 11.87 53.06 -13.82
C GLN A 148 12.47 53.46 -12.43
N HIS A 149 13.79 53.42 -12.12
CA HIS A 149 15.06 53.38 -12.88
C HIS A 149 16.31 53.09 -11.97
N LYS A 150 17.46 52.78 -12.62
CA LYS A 150 18.89 52.71 -12.16
C LYS A 150 19.33 51.37 -11.53
N GLY A 151 20.30 50.59 -12.01
CA GLY A 151 21.34 50.75 -13.04
C GLY A 151 22.73 50.72 -12.38
N VAL A 152 23.47 49.61 -12.47
CA VAL A 152 24.96 49.48 -12.55
C VAL A 152 25.28 48.01 -12.92
N LYS A 153 26.13 47.81 -13.93
CA LYS A 153 26.71 46.54 -14.39
C LYS A 153 27.97 46.18 -13.59
N MET A 154 28.26 44.90 -13.37
CA MET A 154 29.60 44.28 -13.52
C MET A 154 29.47 42.74 -13.60
N SER A 155 30.31 42.13 -14.43
CA SER A 155 30.39 40.68 -14.72
C SER A 155 31.52 39.98 -13.90
N PRO A 156 31.95 38.74 -14.20
CA PRO A 156 31.75 37.51 -13.40
C PRO A 156 33.05 36.94 -12.76
N ARG A 157 32.95 36.05 -11.76
CA ARG A 157 34.06 35.16 -11.33
C ARG A 157 33.58 33.78 -10.84
N LYS A 158 34.47 32.80 -11.04
CA LYS A 158 34.41 31.33 -11.05
C LYS A 158 34.60 30.64 -9.69
N GLU A 159 34.20 29.35 -9.65
CA GLU A 159 34.80 28.18 -8.95
C GLU A 159 34.71 28.19 -7.40
N GLU A 160 34.43 27.13 -6.63
CA GLU A 160 34.25 25.67 -6.74
C GLU A 160 33.47 25.24 -5.45
N ASP A 161 32.81 24.08 -5.45
CA ASP A 161 33.01 22.99 -4.45
C ASP A 161 31.74 22.15 -4.10
N GLU A 162 31.97 20.85 -4.22
CA GLU A 162 31.41 19.62 -3.64
C GLU A 162 29.93 19.31 -3.38
N SER A 163 29.68 18.00 -3.57
CA SER A 163 28.64 17.15 -2.96
C SER A 163 27.26 17.13 -3.61
N GLY A 164 27.14 16.35 -4.69
CA GLY A 164 25.90 15.75 -5.15
C GLY A 164 26.07 14.24 -5.29
N GLU A 165 26.05 13.51 -4.17
CA GLU A 165 25.82 12.07 -4.20
C GLU A 165 24.36 11.83 -4.59
N GLU A 166 24.14 11.62 -5.88
CA GLU A 166 22.91 10.99 -6.37
C GLU A 166 22.96 9.52 -5.95
N VAL A 167 22.48 9.25 -4.74
CA VAL A 167 22.21 7.89 -4.30
C VAL A 167 20.99 7.43 -5.10
N GLU A 168 21.24 6.83 -6.26
CA GLU A 168 20.23 6.01 -6.92
C GLU A 168 19.78 4.96 -5.91
N GLU A 169 18.55 5.10 -5.42
CA GLU A 169 17.83 4.07 -4.71
C GLU A 169 17.74 2.85 -5.63
N LYS A 170 18.73 1.96 -5.52
CA LYS A 170 18.65 0.62 -6.07
C LYS A 170 17.47 -0.06 -5.40
N ASP A 171 16.38 -0.11 -6.14
CA ASP A 171 15.26 -1.03 -5.94
C ASP A 171 15.82 -2.44 -5.69
N GLU A 172 15.95 -2.80 -4.42
CA GLU A 172 16.29 -4.14 -3.96
C GLU A 172 15.06 -5.06 -3.98
N HIS A 173 14.14 -4.81 -4.93
CA HIS A 173 13.11 -5.75 -5.33
C HIS A 173 13.79 -6.92 -6.05
N GLY A 174 14.28 -7.86 -5.26
CA GLY A 174 14.91 -9.10 -5.72
C GLY A 174 14.13 -9.70 -6.90
N ALA A 175 14.67 -9.50 -8.10
CA ALA A 175 14.17 -10.07 -9.32
C ALA A 175 13.99 -11.58 -9.13
N THR A 176 12.75 -12.07 -9.11
CA THR A 176 12.50 -13.51 -8.98
C THR A 176 12.95 -14.16 -10.29
N LEU A 177 14.16 -14.75 -10.28
CA LEU A 177 14.77 -15.35 -11.45
C LEU A 177 14.27 -16.79 -11.66
N CYS A 178 14.05 -17.16 -12.91
CA CYS A 178 13.72 -18.53 -13.27
C CYS A 178 14.88 -19.47 -12.94
N GLY A 179 14.64 -20.48 -12.11
CA GLY A 179 15.64 -21.48 -11.74
C GLY A 179 16.15 -22.38 -12.88
N ALA A 180 15.64 -22.21 -14.11
CA ALA A 180 16.08 -22.94 -15.30
C ALA A 180 16.76 -22.05 -16.35
N CYS A 181 16.20 -20.88 -16.68
CA CYS A 181 16.79 -19.98 -17.68
C CYS A 181 17.48 -18.73 -17.11
N GLY A 182 17.26 -18.41 -15.83
CA GLY A 182 17.86 -17.24 -15.19
C GLY A 182 17.20 -15.90 -15.53
N ASP A 183 16.18 -15.89 -16.39
CA ASP A 183 15.46 -14.67 -16.77
C ASP A 183 14.47 -14.22 -15.68
N ASN A 184 14.13 -12.93 -15.72
CA ASN A 184 13.28 -12.25 -14.75
C ASN A 184 11.77 -12.44 -15.04
N TYR A 185 10.92 -12.10 -14.07
CA TYR A 185 9.46 -12.19 -14.14
C TYR A 185 8.87 -11.26 -15.22
N GLY A 186 8.39 -11.85 -16.33
CA GLY A 186 7.62 -11.13 -17.35
C GLY A 186 6.12 -11.08 -17.02
N GLN A 187 5.44 -10.01 -17.43
CA GLN A 187 4.05 -9.68 -17.03
C GLN A 187 2.94 -10.62 -17.55
N ASP A 188 3.26 -11.65 -18.35
CA ASP A 188 2.25 -12.58 -18.91
C ASP A 188 2.76 -14.02 -19.09
N GLU A 189 3.72 -14.46 -18.28
CA GLU A 189 4.23 -15.84 -18.35
C GLU A 189 3.70 -16.72 -17.22
N PHE A 190 3.44 -17.99 -17.51
CA PHE A 190 3.05 -18.97 -16.49
C PHE A 190 4.28 -19.47 -15.72
N TRP A 191 4.20 -19.43 -14.38
CA TRP A 191 5.25 -19.89 -13.48
C TRP A 191 4.77 -20.97 -12.51
N ILE A 192 5.68 -21.83 -12.07
CA ILE A 192 5.44 -22.88 -11.09
C ILE A 192 6.58 -22.97 -10.08
N CYS A 193 6.25 -23.11 -8.79
CA CYS A 193 7.21 -23.27 -7.70
C CYS A 193 7.45 -24.75 -7.40
N CYS A 194 8.71 -25.14 -7.17
CA CYS A 194 9.09 -26.50 -6.79
C CYS A 194 8.95 -26.72 -5.28
N ASP A 195 8.17 -27.72 -4.84
CA ASP A 195 7.96 -28.04 -3.41
C ASP A 195 9.20 -28.59 -2.68
N VAL A 196 10.31 -28.80 -3.38
CA VAL A 196 11.55 -29.38 -2.80
C VAL A 196 12.65 -28.34 -2.63
N CYS A 197 12.76 -27.39 -3.57
CA CYS A 197 13.83 -26.39 -3.53
C CYS A 197 13.32 -24.95 -3.53
N GLU A 198 12.00 -24.77 -3.52
CA GLU A 198 11.29 -23.49 -3.42
C GLU A 198 11.67 -22.48 -4.51
N LYS A 199 12.34 -22.93 -5.57
CA LYS A 199 12.66 -22.12 -6.75
C LYS A 199 11.48 -22.03 -7.70
N TRP A 200 11.36 -20.87 -8.33
CA TRP A 200 10.35 -20.56 -9.33
C TRP A 200 10.85 -20.84 -10.75
N PHE A 201 9.97 -21.36 -11.61
CA PHE A 201 10.29 -21.71 -12.98
C PHE A 201 9.20 -21.26 -13.94
N HIS A 202 9.56 -20.75 -15.12
CA HIS A 202 8.59 -20.66 -16.21
C HIS A 202 8.09 -22.07 -16.57
N GLY A 203 6.79 -22.24 -16.76
CA GLY A 203 6.23 -23.52 -17.16
C GLY A 203 6.83 -24.05 -18.46
N LYS A 204 7.14 -23.16 -19.42
CA LYS A 204 7.89 -23.52 -20.65
C LYS A 204 9.27 -24.12 -20.35
N CYS A 205 10.01 -23.57 -19.39
CA CYS A 205 11.36 -24.02 -19.03
C CYS A 205 11.37 -25.39 -18.35
N VAL A 206 10.25 -25.80 -17.75
CA VAL A 206 10.10 -27.10 -17.09
C VAL A 206 9.05 -28.02 -17.72
N LYS A 207 8.58 -27.68 -18.93
CA LYS A 207 7.60 -28.45 -19.72
C LYS A 207 6.29 -28.74 -18.97
N ILE A 208 5.82 -27.75 -18.21
CA ILE A 208 4.51 -27.77 -17.54
C ILE A 208 3.65 -26.68 -18.17
N THR A 209 2.46 -27.07 -18.64
CA THR A 209 1.43 -26.15 -19.08
C THR A 209 0.53 -25.77 -17.90
N PRO A 210 -0.16 -24.62 -17.94
CA PRO A 210 -1.13 -24.25 -16.91
C PRO A 210 -2.16 -25.35 -16.63
N ALA A 211 -2.78 -25.92 -17.68
CA ALA A 211 -3.74 -27.02 -17.55
C ALA A 211 -3.16 -28.29 -16.89
N LYS A 212 -1.86 -28.56 -17.09
CA LYS A 212 -1.18 -29.68 -16.43
C LYS A 212 -0.93 -29.37 -14.96
N ALA A 213 -0.60 -28.12 -14.61
CA ALA A 213 -0.32 -27.69 -13.25
C ALA A 213 -1.56 -27.75 -12.34
N GLU A 214 -2.76 -27.51 -12.88
CA GLU A 214 -4.04 -27.64 -12.14
C GLU A 214 -4.22 -29.00 -11.46
N HIS A 215 -3.63 -30.05 -12.04
CA HIS A 215 -3.76 -31.42 -11.56
C HIS A 215 -2.54 -31.89 -10.75
N ILE A 216 -1.55 -31.03 -10.53
CA ILE A 216 -0.33 -31.35 -9.78
C ILE A 216 -0.52 -30.92 -8.32
N LYS A 217 -0.68 -31.89 -7.41
CA LYS A 217 -0.72 -31.63 -5.97
C LYS A 217 0.65 -31.28 -5.38
N GLN A 218 1.71 -31.86 -5.92
CA GLN A 218 3.10 -31.60 -5.54
C GLN A 218 3.98 -31.59 -6.79
N TYR A 219 4.56 -30.46 -7.10
CA TYR A 219 5.46 -30.26 -8.21
C TYR A 219 6.93 -30.39 -7.78
N LYS A 220 7.67 -31.25 -8.49
CA LYS A 220 9.13 -31.37 -8.35
C LYS A 220 9.79 -30.94 -9.64
N CYS A 221 10.69 -29.95 -9.57
CA CYS A 221 11.47 -29.53 -10.72
C CYS A 221 12.35 -30.67 -11.24
N PRO A 222 12.80 -30.63 -12.51
CA PRO A 222 13.64 -31.67 -13.09
C PRO A 222 14.89 -32.00 -12.24
N SER A 223 15.50 -30.96 -11.66
CA SER A 223 16.67 -31.08 -10.79
C SER A 223 16.38 -31.79 -9.46
N CYS A 224 15.16 -31.69 -8.93
CA CYS A 224 14.76 -32.38 -7.70
C CYS A 224 14.15 -33.76 -7.97
N SER A 225 13.53 -33.97 -9.13
CA SER A 225 13.01 -35.27 -9.55
C SER A 225 14.13 -36.29 -9.78
N ASN A 226 15.26 -35.86 -10.35
CA ASN A 226 16.39 -36.76 -10.68
C ASN A 226 17.30 -37.09 -9.48
N LYS A 227 17.16 -36.43 -8.33
CA LYS A 227 18.00 -36.66 -7.14
C LYS A 227 17.68 -37.96 -6.37
N ARG A 228 16.67 -38.73 -6.77
CA ARG A 228 16.30 -40.01 -6.12
C ARG A 228 16.89 -41.27 -6.77
N ALA A 229 17.84 -41.15 -7.69
CA ALA A 229 18.55 -42.30 -8.26
C ALA A 229 20.07 -42.21 -8.00
N ARG A 230 20.48 -42.42 -6.75
CA ARG A 230 21.79 -43.01 -6.43
C ARG A 230 21.56 -44.02 -5.32
N VAL A 231 21.50 -45.29 -5.75
CA VAL A 231 21.74 -46.48 -4.93
C VAL A 231 23.22 -46.48 -4.55
#